data_AF-A0A961TGH4-F1
#
_entry.id   AF-A0A961TGH4-F1
#
_cell.length_a   1.000
_cell.length_b   1.000
_cell.length_c   1.000
_cell.angle_alpha   90.00
_cell.angle_beta   90.00
_cell.angle_gamma   90.00
#
_symmetry.space_group_name_H-M   'P 1'
#
loop_
_entity.id
_entity.type
_entity.pdbx_description
1 polymer ?
#
loop_
_entity_poly.entity_id
_entity_poly.type
_entity_poly.pdbx_seq_one_letter_code
_entity_poly.pdbx_strand_id
1 'polypeptide(L)'
;RLAETTGRTEEIIGTWFARTGRRAEVVLATKVTGGGNKDIRDGAPASGASMREALEGSLRRLQTDHVDLYQLHWGNRGSYHFRQTWKYDPSGQDTTEALDNFHDILETAGALVREGKIRAFGLSNETVWGTA
;
A
#
# COMPACT_ATOMS: atom_id res chain seq x y z
N ARG A 1 -4.40 16.06 -5.59
CA ARG A 1 -3.41 16.62 -4.63
C ARG A 1 -2.42 17.40 -5.50
N LEU A 2 -1.31 17.92 -4.97
CA LEU A 2 -0.22 18.40 -5.84
C LEU A 2 0.90 17.36 -5.79
N ALA A 3 1.46 17.00 -6.94
CA ALA A 3 2.54 16.01 -7.04
C ALA A 3 3.70 16.33 -6.08
N GLU A 4 4.03 17.62 -5.91
CA GLU A 4 5.05 18.14 -4.99
C GLU A 4 4.83 17.83 -3.49
N THR A 5 3.61 17.48 -3.09
CA THR A 5 3.26 17.19 -1.69
C THR A 5 3.04 15.70 -1.42
N THR A 6 3.03 14.88 -2.48
CA THR A 6 2.91 13.43 -2.37
C THR A 6 4.14 12.85 -1.68
N GLY A 7 3.94 12.13 -0.57
CA GLY A 7 5.03 11.51 0.20
C GLY A 7 5.63 12.41 1.30
N ARG A 8 5.31 13.70 1.35
CA ARG A 8 5.89 14.65 2.32
C ARG A 8 5.65 14.27 3.79
N THR A 9 4.56 13.58 4.10
CA THR A 9 4.32 13.04 5.45
C THR A 9 5.39 12.04 5.87
N GLU A 10 5.82 11.18 4.95
CA GLU A 10 6.89 10.20 5.23
C GLU A 10 8.23 10.90 5.44
N GLU A 11 8.53 11.97 4.70
CA GLU A 11 9.75 12.77 4.88
C GLU A 11 9.78 13.49 6.24
N ILE A 12 8.64 14.04 6.67
CA ILE A 12 8.52 14.68 7.99
C ILE A 12 8.80 13.67 9.10
N ILE A 13 8.22 12.47 8.99
CA ILE A 13 8.42 11.38 9.96
C ILE A 13 9.87 10.88 9.92
N GLY A 14 10.44 10.68 8.72
CA GLY A 14 11.83 10.25 8.56
C GLY A 14 12.83 11.26 9.14
N THR A 15 12.60 12.55 8.88
CA THR A 15 13.40 13.63 9.48
C THR A 15 13.32 13.59 11.01
N TRP A 16 12.14 13.32 11.57
CA TRP A 16 11.98 13.18 13.02
C TRP A 16 12.73 11.96 13.57
N PHE A 17 12.69 10.80 12.89
CA PHE A 17 13.50 9.64 13.27
C PHE A 17 14.99 9.94 13.23
N ALA A 18 15.49 10.54 12.15
CA ALA A 18 16.90 10.88 12.00
C ALA A 18 17.39 11.86 13.08
N ARG A 19 16.53 12.81 13.49
CA ARG A 19 16.85 13.79 14.55
C ARG A 19 16.82 13.22 15.96
N THR A 20 16.01 12.19 16.22
CA THR A 20 15.76 11.71 17.59
C THR A 20 16.35 10.33 17.88
N GLY A 21 16.64 9.53 16.87
CA GLY A 21 17.08 8.14 17.03
C GLY A 21 15.98 7.17 17.47
N ARG A 22 14.73 7.62 17.59
CA ARG A 22 13.63 6.87 18.22
C ARG A 22 12.90 5.89 17.29
N ARG A 23 13.50 5.52 16.14
CA ARG A 23 12.88 4.61 15.17
C ARG A 23 12.49 3.27 15.81
N ALA A 24 13.32 2.74 16.70
CA ALA A 24 13.10 1.47 17.38
C ALA A 24 11.95 1.47 18.42
N GLU A 25 11.49 2.65 18.84
CA GLU A 25 10.41 2.81 19.82
C GLU A 25 9.02 2.88 19.18
N VAL A 26 8.93 2.90 17.85
CA VAL A 26 7.70 3.15 17.11
C VAL A 26 7.35 1.95 16.24
N VAL A 27 6.10 1.50 16.32
CA VAL A 27 5.50 0.62 15.32
C VAL A 27 5.08 1.47 14.13
N LEU A 28 5.88 1.43 13.07
CA LEU A 28 5.70 2.27 11.89
C LEU A 28 4.88 1.54 10.83
N ALA A 29 3.76 2.14 10.43
CA ALA A 29 2.93 1.64 9.34
C ALA A 29 2.90 2.60 8.15
N THR A 30 3.09 2.09 6.94
CA THR A 30 2.84 2.84 5.69
C THR A 30 1.98 2.02 4.73
N LYS A 31 1.55 2.63 3.61
CA LYS A 31 0.58 2.04 2.69
C LYS A 31 0.97 2.20 1.24
N VAL A 32 0.68 1.20 0.41
CA VAL A 32 0.69 1.32 -1.05
C VAL A 32 -0.71 1.62 -1.56
N THR A 33 -0.81 2.57 -2.49
CA THR A 33 -2.05 2.88 -3.21
C THR A 33 -2.01 2.30 -4.62
N GLY A 34 -3.11 1.69 -5.05
CA GLY A 34 -3.34 1.35 -6.46
C GLY A 34 -3.96 2.50 -7.23
N GLY A 35 -4.66 2.16 -8.30
CA GLY A 35 -5.18 3.12 -9.27
C GLY A 35 -6.14 4.17 -8.69
N GLY A 36 -6.31 5.25 -9.46
CA GLY A 36 -7.27 6.32 -9.19
C GLY A 36 -6.67 7.71 -8.99
N ASN A 37 -5.50 7.83 -8.35
CA ASN A 37 -4.82 9.13 -8.20
C ASN A 37 -3.69 9.29 -9.23
N LYS A 38 -3.92 10.12 -10.25
CA LYS A 38 -2.94 10.43 -11.30
C LYS A 38 -1.64 11.05 -10.77
N ASP A 39 -1.70 11.72 -9.61
CA ASP A 39 -0.50 12.27 -8.95
C ASP A 39 0.42 11.17 -8.38
N ILE A 40 0.00 9.90 -8.38
CA ILE A 40 0.73 8.76 -7.85
C ILE A 40 0.87 7.70 -8.94
N ARG A 41 2.08 7.54 -9.49
CA ARG A 41 2.39 6.55 -10.55
C ARG A 41 1.37 6.60 -11.71
N ASP A 42 0.98 7.81 -12.12
CA ASP A 42 -0.02 8.07 -13.16
C ASP A 42 -1.37 7.34 -12.95
N GLY A 43 -1.71 7.04 -11.71
CA GLY A 43 -2.94 6.30 -11.38
C GLY A 43 -2.93 4.85 -11.82
N ALA A 44 -1.75 4.25 -12.04
CA ALA A 44 -1.61 2.85 -12.38
C ALA A 44 -2.21 1.92 -11.29
N PRO A 45 -2.80 0.78 -11.68
CA PRO A 45 -3.25 -0.25 -10.74
C PRO A 45 -2.12 -0.73 -9.82
N ALA A 46 -2.47 -1.21 -8.64
CA ALA A 46 -1.51 -1.86 -7.76
C ALA A 46 -1.10 -3.22 -8.33
N SER A 47 0.19 -3.41 -8.56
CA SER A 47 0.84 -4.69 -8.83
C SER A 47 1.95 -4.95 -7.82
N GLY A 48 2.44 -6.18 -7.75
CA GLY A 48 3.62 -6.56 -6.98
C GLY A 48 4.83 -5.68 -7.31
N ALA A 49 5.06 -5.43 -8.61
CA ALA A 49 6.12 -4.51 -9.05
C ALA A 49 5.93 -3.09 -8.48
N SER A 50 4.73 -2.54 -8.58
CA SER A 50 4.43 -1.20 -8.05
C SER A 50 4.51 -1.14 -6.52
N MET A 51 4.18 -2.24 -5.84
CA MET A 51 4.23 -2.39 -4.38
C MET A 51 5.68 -2.32 -3.90
N ARG A 52 6.58 -3.05 -4.56
CA ARG A 52 8.02 -2.97 -4.29
C ARG A 52 8.55 -1.56 -4.53
N GLU A 53 8.29 -1.00 -5.70
CA GLU A 53 8.76 0.35 -6.06
C GLU A 53 8.28 1.40 -5.04
N ALA A 54 7.00 1.34 -4.67
CA ALA A 54 6.40 2.24 -3.69
C ALA A 54 7.07 2.10 -2.31
N LEU A 55 7.30 0.86 -1.85
CA LEU A 55 7.95 0.62 -0.57
C LEU A 55 9.39 1.18 -0.56
N GLU A 56 10.18 0.95 -1.60
CA GLU A 56 11.54 1.52 -1.67
C GLU A 56 11.50 3.05 -1.58
N GLY A 57 10.53 3.69 -2.23
CA GLY A 57 10.29 5.12 -2.11
C GLY A 57 9.94 5.55 -0.68
N SER A 58 9.04 4.81 -0.03
CA SER A 58 8.64 5.05 1.36
C SER A 58 9.82 4.90 2.31
N LEU A 59 10.61 3.84 2.21
CA LEU A 59 11.79 3.60 3.06
C LEU A 59 12.83 4.72 2.93
N ARG A 60 13.09 5.20 1.70
CA ARG A 60 13.96 6.36 1.46
C ARG A 60 13.45 7.62 2.17
N ARG A 61 12.16 7.95 2.03
CA ARG A 61 11.56 9.14 2.68
C ARG A 61 11.51 9.01 4.20
N LEU A 62 11.21 7.81 4.70
CA LEU A 62 11.16 7.49 6.13
C LEU A 62 12.55 7.33 6.75
N GLN A 63 13.62 7.33 5.95
CA GLN A 63 15.01 7.17 6.39
C GLN A 63 15.21 5.94 7.30
N THR A 64 14.60 4.82 6.91
CA THR A 64 14.68 3.54 7.63
C THR A 64 14.75 2.39 6.62
N ASP A 65 15.27 1.26 7.05
CA ASP A 65 15.42 0.03 6.26
C ASP A 65 14.17 -0.85 6.26
N HIS A 66 13.25 -0.65 7.21
CA HIS A 66 12.03 -1.44 7.33
C HIS A 66 10.84 -0.66 7.90
N VAL A 67 9.64 -1.17 7.62
CA VAL A 67 8.39 -0.79 8.30
C VAL A 67 7.79 -1.98 9.03
N ASP A 68 7.07 -1.73 10.11
CA ASP A 68 6.49 -2.78 10.93
C ASP A 68 5.19 -3.33 10.31
N LEU A 69 4.43 -2.47 9.63
CA LEU A 69 3.23 -2.87 8.91
C LEU A 69 3.15 -2.16 7.56
N TYR A 70 3.06 -2.93 6.48
CA TYR A 70 2.79 -2.40 5.16
C TYR A 70 1.40 -2.81 4.69
N GLN A 71 0.58 -1.83 4.28
CA GLN A 71 -0.81 -2.08 3.93
C GLN A 71 -1.10 -1.80 2.46
N LEU A 72 -1.87 -2.69 1.83
CA LEU A 72 -2.61 -2.31 0.62
C LEU A 72 -3.72 -1.34 1.02
N HIS A 73 -3.69 -0.11 0.50
CA HIS A 73 -4.59 0.95 0.93
C HIS A 73 -6.03 0.72 0.42
N TRP A 74 -6.17 0.09 -0.75
CA TRP A 74 -7.41 -0.45 -1.33
C TRP A 74 -7.03 -1.40 -2.48
N GLY A 75 -7.87 -2.41 -2.75
CA GLY A 75 -7.70 -3.31 -3.89
C GLY A 75 -8.06 -2.65 -5.24
N ASN A 76 -7.60 -3.24 -6.35
CA ASN A 76 -7.89 -2.75 -7.71
C ASN A 76 -9.34 -3.00 -8.13
N ARG A 77 -9.91 -4.14 -7.71
CA ARG A 77 -11.29 -4.50 -8.05
C ARG A 77 -12.30 -3.53 -7.45
N GLY A 78 -13.51 -3.54 -8.00
CA GLY A 78 -14.62 -2.76 -7.46
C GLY A 78 -14.98 -3.18 -6.03
N SER A 79 -15.41 -2.22 -5.21
CA SER A 79 -15.93 -2.49 -3.87
C SER A 79 -16.98 -1.46 -3.47
N TYR A 80 -17.68 -1.71 -2.36
CA TYR A 80 -18.63 -0.77 -1.77
C TYR A 80 -17.98 0.34 -0.93
N HIS A 81 -16.64 0.38 -0.86
CA HIS A 81 -15.90 1.39 -0.08
C HIS A 81 -16.00 2.78 -0.70
N PHE A 82 -15.50 3.80 0.01
CA PHE A 82 -15.49 5.20 -0.47
C PHE A 82 -16.86 5.73 -0.90
N ARG A 83 -17.90 5.42 -0.12
CA ARG A 83 -19.30 5.85 -0.31
C ARG A 83 -20.00 5.25 -1.55
N GLN A 84 -19.51 4.13 -2.08
CA GLN A 84 -20.12 3.43 -3.21
C GLN A 84 -21.23 2.43 -2.82
N THR A 85 -21.53 2.28 -1.53
CA THR A 85 -22.41 1.24 -0.96
C THR A 85 -23.74 1.04 -1.68
N TRP A 86 -24.41 2.11 -2.09
CA TRP A 86 -25.76 2.03 -2.72
C TRP A 86 -25.75 1.75 -4.22
N LYS A 87 -24.58 1.87 -4.86
CA LYS A 87 -24.43 1.77 -6.33
C LYS A 87 -23.47 0.67 -6.76
N TYR A 88 -22.82 0.01 -5.82
CA TYR A 88 -21.87 -1.05 -6.12
C TYR A 88 -22.63 -2.28 -6.64
N ASP A 89 -22.33 -2.68 -7.86
CA ASP A 89 -22.82 -3.89 -8.51
C ASP A 89 -21.64 -4.81 -8.82
N PRO A 90 -21.48 -5.95 -8.10
CA PRO A 90 -20.40 -6.88 -8.34
C PRO A 90 -20.62 -7.78 -9.57
N SER A 91 -21.78 -7.76 -10.24
CA SER A 91 -22.12 -8.74 -11.28
C SER A 91 -21.20 -8.67 -12.52
N GLY A 92 -20.59 -7.52 -12.76
CA GLY A 92 -19.65 -7.31 -13.86
C GLY A 92 -18.17 -7.49 -13.47
N GLN A 93 -17.89 -7.89 -12.23
CA GLN A 93 -16.50 -8.04 -11.77
C GLN A 93 -15.83 -9.27 -12.40
N ASP A 94 -14.68 -9.07 -13.03
CA ASP A 94 -13.81 -10.18 -13.41
C ASP A 94 -13.17 -10.77 -12.16
N THR A 95 -13.61 -11.98 -11.81
CA THR A 95 -13.14 -12.67 -10.61
C THR A 95 -11.75 -13.27 -10.82
N THR A 96 -11.43 -13.69 -12.05
CA THR A 96 -10.13 -14.28 -12.37
C THR A 96 -9.04 -13.21 -12.28
N GLU A 97 -9.27 -12.04 -12.89
CA GLU A 97 -8.34 -10.91 -12.81
C GLU A 97 -8.10 -10.47 -11.36
N ALA A 98 -9.17 -10.43 -10.55
CA ALA A 98 -9.05 -10.07 -9.13
C ALA A 98 -8.20 -11.08 -8.34
N LEU A 99 -8.40 -12.38 -8.56
CA LEU A 99 -7.62 -13.44 -7.90
C LEU A 99 -6.15 -13.39 -8.34
N ASP A 100 -5.88 -13.24 -9.64
CA ASP A 100 -4.52 -13.11 -10.16
C ASP A 100 -3.78 -11.92 -9.52
N ASN A 101 -4.48 -10.79 -9.34
CA ASN A 101 -3.92 -9.64 -8.63
C ASN A 101 -3.67 -9.92 -7.14
N PHE A 102 -4.54 -10.68 -6.46
CA PHE A 102 -4.31 -11.07 -5.07
C PHE A 102 -3.05 -11.91 -4.95
N HIS A 103 -2.85 -12.88 -5.85
CA HIS A 103 -1.65 -13.71 -5.88
C HIS A 103 -0.39 -12.86 -6.07
N ASP A 104 -0.36 -11.97 -7.07
CA ASP A 104 0.80 -11.09 -7.33
C ASP A 104 1.16 -10.21 -6.12
N ILE A 105 0.15 -9.61 -5.47
CA ILE A 105 0.34 -8.78 -4.27
C ILE A 105 0.83 -9.62 -3.08
N LEU A 106 0.24 -10.78 -2.82
CA LEU A 106 0.58 -11.63 -1.67
C LEU A 106 1.96 -12.29 -1.84
N GLU A 107 2.30 -12.74 -3.04
CA GLU A 107 3.64 -13.27 -3.35
C GLU A 107 4.71 -12.21 -3.13
N THR A 108 4.45 -10.99 -3.61
CA THR A 108 5.36 -9.85 -3.40
C THR A 108 5.46 -9.48 -1.92
N ALA A 109 4.34 -9.42 -1.20
CA ALA A 109 4.32 -9.16 0.23
C ALA A 109 5.17 -10.20 1.00
N GLY A 110 5.00 -11.48 0.67
CA GLY A 110 5.79 -12.57 1.24
C GLY A 110 7.29 -12.45 0.93
N ALA A 111 7.66 -11.99 -0.27
CA ALA A 111 9.06 -11.69 -0.60
C ALA A 111 9.61 -10.53 0.25
N LEU A 112 8.87 -9.45 0.39
CA LEU A 112 9.27 -8.28 1.18
C LEU A 112 9.40 -8.59 2.67
N VAL A 113 8.58 -9.51 3.20
CA VAL A 113 8.73 -10.04 4.56
C VAL A 113 10.04 -10.83 4.68
N ARG A 114 10.32 -11.74 3.75
CA ARG A 114 11.56 -12.54 3.74
C ARG A 114 12.82 -11.68 3.60
N GLU A 115 12.72 -10.57 2.86
CA GLU A 115 13.79 -9.58 2.72
C GLU A 115 13.97 -8.69 3.97
N GLY A 116 13.06 -8.75 4.94
CA GLY A 116 13.10 -7.95 6.17
C GLY A 116 12.66 -6.49 5.99
N LYS A 117 12.18 -6.10 4.79
CA LYS A 117 11.75 -4.72 4.51
C LYS A 117 10.41 -4.37 5.16
N ILE A 118 9.57 -5.39 5.38
CA ILE A 118 8.31 -5.26 6.12
C ILE A 118 8.24 -6.38 7.16
N ARG A 119 7.73 -6.11 8.38
CA ARG A 119 7.48 -7.20 9.35
C ARG A 119 6.16 -7.91 9.10
N ALA A 120 5.13 -7.15 8.74
CA ALA A 120 3.80 -7.66 8.46
C ALA A 120 3.18 -6.96 7.25
N PHE A 121 2.30 -7.69 6.56
CA PHE A 121 1.43 -7.17 5.53
C PHE A 121 -0.01 -7.08 6.04
N GLY A 122 -0.76 -6.07 5.61
CA GLY A 122 -2.16 -5.88 5.99
C GLY A 122 -3.00 -5.27 4.88
N LEU A 123 -4.30 -5.20 5.12
CA LEU A 123 -5.30 -4.70 4.17
C LEU A 123 -6.03 -3.48 4.76
N SER A 124 -6.49 -2.60 3.88
CA SER A 124 -7.30 -1.43 4.22
C SER A 124 -8.35 -1.23 3.13
N ASN A 125 -9.53 -0.70 3.49
CA ASN A 125 -10.66 -0.53 2.57
C ASN A 125 -10.93 -1.80 1.74
N GLU A 126 -11.08 -2.92 2.44
CA GLU A 126 -11.19 -4.24 1.84
C GLU A 126 -12.51 -4.92 2.25
N THR A 127 -13.00 -5.88 1.47
CA THR A 127 -14.25 -6.61 1.73
C THR A 127 -13.95 -8.00 2.30
N VAL A 128 -14.94 -8.63 2.93
CA VAL A 128 -14.83 -10.00 3.47
C VAL A 128 -14.32 -11.00 2.41
N TRP A 129 -14.73 -10.83 1.15
CA TRP A 129 -14.25 -11.67 0.06
C TRP A 129 -12.76 -11.49 -0.22
N GLY A 130 -12.23 -10.25 -0.14
CA GLY A 130 -10.80 -9.99 -0.32
C GLY A 130 -9.93 -10.45 0.85
N THR A 131 -10.53 -10.84 1.97
CA THR A 131 -9.84 -11.41 3.14
C THR A 131 -9.95 -12.92 3.25
N ALA A 132 -10.72 -13.56 2.36
CA ALA A 132 -11.03 -14.98 2.40
C ALA A 132 -9.92 -15.85 1.78
#